data_AF-A0A645DV59-F1
#
_entry.id   AF-A0A645DV59-F1
#
_cell.length_a   1.000
_cell.length_b   1.000
_cell.length_c   1.000
_cell.angle_alpha   90.00
_cell.angle_beta   90.00
_cell.angle_gamma   90.00
#
_symmetry.space_group_name_H-M   'P 1'
#
loop_
_entity.id
_entity.type
_entity.pdbx_description
1 polymer ?
#
loop_
_entity_poly.entity_id
_entity_poly.type
_entity_poly.pdbx_seq_one_letter_code
_entity_poly.pdbx_strand_id
1 'polypeptide(L)'
;MADRVVDLGGTVVFGETTEFIGAEHILAKRARTKQVGEKIFEIVNRMEERANAVGCDMRKGQPTPGNIEGGLSSIEEKSLGAIMKSGTRPIEGVLEYTDRIDGQKGLWIKDTPGREIEILTGMAITGAQCMMFSTGRGAPQGFPTMPVLKVCGNPVTYKRMEHDMDINAGRIITGEKSIEEVGEEAFAHVLRVLSGEETKNEIIRYFNSIDIYTLGPVI
;
A
#
# COMPACT_ATOMS: atom_id res chain seq x y z
N MET A 1 -10.90 -2.65 -6.87
CA MET A 1 -10.77 -1.17 -6.81
C MET A 1 -9.67 -0.67 -7.74
N ALA A 2 -8.38 -0.98 -7.50
CA ALA A 2 -7.24 -0.49 -8.30
C ALA A 2 -7.46 -0.62 -9.81
N ASP A 3 -7.80 -1.83 -10.25
CA ASP A 3 -8.13 -2.15 -11.63
C ASP A 3 -9.20 -1.23 -12.24
N ARG A 4 -10.29 -0.96 -11.50
CA ARG A 4 -11.37 -0.10 -11.97
C ARG A 4 -10.93 1.36 -12.12
N VAL A 5 -10.09 1.86 -11.21
CA VAL A 5 -9.55 3.22 -11.32
C VAL A 5 -8.67 3.34 -12.56
N VAL A 6 -7.83 2.33 -12.82
CA VAL A 6 -6.99 2.27 -14.03
C VAL A 6 -7.86 2.21 -15.29
N ASP A 7 -8.88 1.36 -15.31
CA ASP A 7 -9.77 1.19 -16.47
C ASP A 7 -10.59 2.46 -16.77
N LEU A 8 -10.86 3.29 -15.76
CA LEU A 8 -11.50 4.60 -15.90
C LEU A 8 -10.52 5.74 -16.29
N GLY A 9 -9.28 5.41 -16.64
CA GLY A 9 -8.26 6.39 -17.03
C GLY A 9 -7.63 7.13 -15.85
N GLY A 10 -7.80 6.60 -14.64
CA GLY A 10 -7.11 7.07 -13.45
C GLY A 10 -5.69 6.53 -13.34
N THR A 11 -5.05 6.92 -12.24
CA THR A 11 -3.69 6.50 -11.90
C THR A 11 -3.72 5.85 -10.53
N VAL A 12 -3.14 4.65 -10.43
CA VAL A 12 -2.97 3.95 -9.15
C VAL A 12 -1.49 3.78 -8.91
N VAL A 13 -1.06 4.14 -7.70
CA VAL A 13 0.32 3.96 -7.25
C VAL A 13 0.29 3.07 -6.03
N PHE A 14 1.13 2.05 -6.01
CA PHE A 14 1.40 1.23 -4.84
C PHE A 14 2.90 1.14 -4.62
N GLY A 15 3.34 0.80 -3.42
CA GLY A 15 4.75 0.79 -3.07
C GLY A 15 5.05 -0.25 -2.00
N GLU A 16 5.94 0.12 -1.08
CA GLU A 16 6.48 -0.73 -0.03
C GLU A 16 7.36 -1.84 -0.61
N THR A 17 8.57 -1.50 -1.07
CA THR A 17 9.45 -2.46 -1.75
C THR A 17 9.73 -3.70 -0.92
N THR A 18 9.78 -3.53 0.41
CA THR A 18 9.93 -4.64 1.37
C THR A 18 8.76 -5.62 1.40
N GLU A 19 7.56 -5.18 1.03
CA GLU A 19 6.32 -5.95 1.12
C GLU A 19 6.07 -6.84 -0.10
N PHE A 20 6.92 -6.78 -1.13
CA PHE A 20 6.82 -7.70 -2.28
C PHE A 20 8.11 -8.47 -2.57
N ILE A 21 9.06 -8.46 -1.64
CA ILE A 21 10.25 -9.33 -1.69
C ILE A 21 9.81 -10.80 -1.64
N GLY A 22 10.31 -11.60 -2.58
CA GLY A 22 9.89 -12.98 -2.82
C GLY A 22 8.73 -13.10 -3.83
N ALA A 23 8.03 -12.01 -4.16
CA ALA A 23 6.92 -11.98 -5.12
C ALA A 23 7.18 -11.04 -6.31
N GLU A 24 8.34 -10.40 -6.39
CA GLU A 24 8.70 -9.41 -7.40
C GLU A 24 8.68 -9.98 -8.82
N HIS A 25 8.96 -11.27 -8.98
CA HIS A 25 8.87 -11.97 -10.26
C HIS A 25 7.43 -12.04 -10.80
N ILE A 26 6.41 -11.99 -9.94
CA ILE A 26 4.99 -11.94 -10.35
C ILE A 26 4.65 -10.53 -10.86
N LEU A 27 5.14 -9.50 -10.17
CA LEU A 27 4.99 -8.11 -10.61
C LEU A 27 5.74 -7.86 -11.93
N ALA A 28 6.96 -8.36 -12.07
CA ALA A 28 7.77 -8.23 -13.28
C ALA A 28 7.11 -8.90 -14.50
N LYS A 29 6.38 -10.01 -14.32
CA LYS A 29 5.57 -10.62 -15.41
C LYS A 29 4.41 -9.74 -15.87
N ARG A 30 3.93 -8.83 -15.01
CA ARG A 30 2.87 -7.86 -15.31
C ARG A 30 3.42 -6.53 -15.84
N ALA A 31 4.74 -6.39 -15.92
CA ALA A 31 5.36 -5.18 -16.44
C ALA A 31 4.98 -4.93 -17.90
N ARG A 32 4.70 -3.67 -18.24
CA ARG A 32 4.33 -3.27 -19.61
C ARG A 32 5.45 -3.57 -20.61
N THR A 33 6.70 -3.44 -20.18
CA THR A 33 7.89 -3.71 -20.98
C THR A 33 8.90 -4.50 -20.16
N LYS A 34 9.86 -5.13 -20.85
CA LYS A 34 10.98 -5.83 -20.20
C LYS A 34 11.78 -4.91 -19.29
N GLN A 35 12.00 -3.66 -19.71
CA GLN A 35 12.73 -2.64 -18.96
C GLN A 35 12.02 -2.28 -17.66
N VAL A 36 10.68 -2.21 -17.66
CA VAL A 36 9.91 -2.01 -16.43
C VAL A 36 10.06 -3.22 -15.50
N GLY A 37 10.04 -4.44 -16.04
CA GLY A 37 10.28 -5.66 -15.27
C GLY A 37 11.67 -5.69 -14.63
N GLU A 38 12.71 -5.30 -15.37
CA GLU A 38 14.08 -5.19 -14.87
C GLU A 38 14.20 -4.16 -13.74
N LYS A 39 13.54 -3.00 -13.86
CA LYS A 39 13.49 -2.00 -12.80
C LYS A 39 12.84 -2.50 -11.52
N ILE A 40 11.82 -3.36 -11.61
CA ILE A 40 11.18 -3.96 -10.43
C ILE A 40 12.18 -4.85 -9.66
N PHE A 41 12.97 -5.65 -10.37
CA PHE A 41 14.04 -6.42 -9.73
C PHE A 41 15.13 -5.51 -9.15
N GLU A 42 15.46 -4.43 -9.84
CA GLU A 42 16.48 -3.47 -9.39
C GLU A 42 16.16 -2.87 -8.02
N ILE A 43 14.93 -2.36 -7.81
CA ILE A 43 14.55 -1.75 -6.54
C ILE A 43 14.56 -2.76 -5.38
N VAL A 44 14.18 -4.02 -5.65
CA VAL A 44 14.24 -5.10 -4.65
C VAL A 44 15.68 -5.41 -4.28
N ASN A 45 16.54 -5.62 -5.27
CA ASN A 45 17.96 -5.89 -5.05
C ASN A 45 18.62 -4.74 -4.27
N ARG A 46 18.32 -3.49 -4.64
CA ARG A 46 18.82 -2.29 -3.96
C ARG A 46 18.42 -2.25 -2.48
N MET A 47 17.17 -2.63 -2.17
CA MET A 47 16.70 -2.72 -0.78
C MET A 47 17.41 -3.83 0.00
N GLU A 48 17.61 -5.00 -0.61
CA GLU A 48 18.32 -6.13 0.00
C GLU A 48 19.80 -5.81 0.25
N GLU A 49 20.47 -5.20 -0.72
CA GLU A 49 21.86 -4.73 -0.60
C GLU A 49 22.00 -3.72 0.53
N ARG A 50 21.07 -2.77 0.65
CA ARG A 50 21.07 -1.80 1.76
C ARG A 50 20.91 -2.45 3.12
N ALA A 51 20.02 -3.44 3.24
CA ALA A 51 19.86 -4.20 4.48
C ALA A 51 21.14 -4.96 4.83
N ASN A 52 21.74 -5.65 3.85
CA ASN A 52 22.96 -6.43 4.02
C ASN A 52 24.14 -5.55 4.45
N ALA A 53 24.23 -4.32 3.93
CA ALA A 53 25.29 -3.37 4.27
C ALA A 53 25.31 -2.97 5.76
N VAL A 54 24.17 -3.07 6.46
CA VAL A 54 24.06 -2.83 7.91
C VAL A 54 23.99 -4.12 8.74
N GLY A 55 24.30 -5.26 8.12
CA GLY A 55 24.30 -6.58 8.77
C GLY A 55 22.89 -7.15 9.00
N CYS A 56 21.86 -6.59 8.36
CA CYS A 56 20.50 -7.10 8.42
C CYS A 56 20.18 -7.94 7.17
N ASP A 57 19.49 -9.06 7.36
CA ASP A 57 18.97 -9.87 6.25
C ASP A 57 17.47 -9.60 6.11
N MET A 58 17.07 -8.90 5.05
CA MET A 58 15.68 -8.51 4.85
C MET A 58 14.74 -9.71 4.69
N ARG A 59 15.23 -10.81 4.09
CA ARG A 59 14.44 -12.04 3.90
C ARG A 59 14.24 -12.82 5.19
N LYS A 60 15.10 -12.61 6.20
CA LYS A 60 14.92 -13.17 7.55
C LYS A 60 14.20 -12.21 8.50
N GLY A 61 14.31 -10.91 8.28
CA GLY A 61 13.65 -9.88 9.09
C GLY A 61 12.14 -9.79 8.87
N GLN A 62 11.64 -10.43 7.82
CA GLN A 62 10.22 -10.53 7.48
C GLN A 62 9.84 -12.02 7.31
N PRO A 63 8.62 -12.44 7.72
CA PRO A 63 7.57 -11.64 8.34
C PRO A 63 7.92 -11.22 9.78
N THR A 64 7.50 -10.01 10.19
CA THR A 64 7.73 -9.53 11.56
C THR A 64 7.04 -10.44 12.61
N PRO A 65 7.47 -10.46 13.89
CA PRO A 65 6.83 -11.29 14.92
C PRO A 65 5.32 -11.10 15.03
N GLY A 66 4.84 -9.85 14.91
CA GLY A 66 3.41 -9.55 14.92
C GLY A 66 2.64 -10.02 13.69
N ASN A 67 3.33 -10.28 12.57
CA ASN A 67 2.73 -10.92 11.40
C ASN A 67 2.66 -12.44 11.56
N ILE A 68 3.66 -13.06 12.20
CA ILE A 68 3.67 -14.49 12.53
C ILE A 68 2.56 -14.80 13.52
N GLU A 69 2.42 -14.01 14.60
CA GLU A 69 1.28 -14.11 15.52
C GLU A 69 -0.07 -13.88 14.83
N GLY A 70 -0.07 -13.09 13.74
CA GLY A 70 -1.21 -12.84 12.88
C GLY A 70 -1.52 -13.96 11.87
N GLY A 71 -0.71 -15.03 11.83
CA GLY A 71 -0.95 -16.23 11.04
C GLY A 71 -0.13 -16.38 9.75
N LEU A 72 0.82 -15.49 9.45
CA LEU A 72 1.66 -15.61 8.24
C LEU A 72 2.87 -16.52 8.48
N SER A 73 3.08 -17.48 7.58
CA SER A 73 4.11 -18.52 7.72
C SER A 73 5.42 -18.20 7.00
N SER A 74 5.39 -17.38 5.94
CA SER A 74 6.59 -16.99 5.18
C SER A 74 6.52 -15.55 4.65
N ILE A 75 7.67 -15.04 4.21
CA ILE A 75 7.74 -13.72 3.57
C ILE A 75 6.99 -13.75 2.23
N GLU A 76 7.06 -14.85 1.50
CA GLU A 76 6.37 -15.04 0.22
C GLU A 76 4.86 -15.03 0.42
N GLU A 77 4.33 -15.71 1.45
CA GLU A 77 2.89 -15.67 1.77
C GLU A 77 2.41 -14.25 2.04
N LYS A 78 3.17 -13.50 2.83
CA LYS A 78 2.92 -12.08 3.10
C LYS A 78 2.94 -11.26 1.81
N SER A 79 3.99 -11.43 1.01
CA SER A 79 4.20 -10.69 -0.24
C SER A 79 3.12 -10.99 -1.28
N LEU A 80 2.67 -12.23 -1.38
CA LEU A 80 1.55 -12.63 -2.23
C LEU A 80 0.27 -11.89 -1.86
N GLY A 81 -0.03 -11.75 -0.57
CA GLY A 81 -1.17 -10.94 -0.11
C GLY A 81 -1.00 -9.46 -0.43
N ALA A 82 0.21 -8.91 -0.23
CA ALA A 82 0.50 -7.51 -0.48
C ALA A 82 0.34 -7.12 -1.97
N ILE A 83 0.84 -7.94 -2.90
CA ILE A 83 0.74 -7.62 -4.33
C ILE A 83 -0.70 -7.62 -4.85
N MET A 84 -1.65 -8.28 -4.17
CA MET A 84 -3.07 -8.24 -4.56
C MET A 84 -3.66 -6.83 -4.51
N LYS A 85 -3.11 -5.93 -3.68
CA LYS A 85 -3.52 -4.51 -3.60
C LYS A 85 -3.39 -3.80 -4.95
N SER A 86 -2.42 -4.23 -5.77
CA SER A 86 -2.15 -3.65 -7.09
C SER A 86 -3.14 -4.09 -8.18
N GLY A 87 -4.08 -4.99 -7.87
CA GLY A 87 -4.97 -5.57 -8.87
C GLY A 87 -4.19 -6.43 -9.88
N THR A 88 -4.62 -6.38 -11.14
CA THR A 88 -4.15 -7.27 -12.21
C THR A 88 -3.66 -6.53 -13.46
N ARG A 89 -3.87 -5.22 -13.55
CA ARG A 89 -3.52 -4.42 -14.74
C ARG A 89 -2.00 -4.35 -14.95
N PRO A 90 -1.54 -4.10 -16.19
CA PRO A 90 -0.12 -3.96 -16.48
C PRO A 90 0.53 -2.82 -15.69
N ILE A 91 1.76 -3.05 -15.24
CA ILE A 91 2.55 -2.04 -14.52
C ILE A 91 3.27 -1.19 -15.55
N GLU A 92 2.91 0.09 -15.61
CA GLU A 92 3.39 1.05 -16.61
C GLU A 92 4.81 1.54 -16.30
N GLY A 93 5.21 1.55 -15.02
CA GLY A 93 6.55 1.91 -14.62
C GLY A 93 6.83 1.83 -13.12
N VAL A 94 8.07 2.15 -12.77
CA VAL A 94 8.59 2.24 -11.41
C VAL A 94 9.07 3.67 -11.19
N LEU A 95 8.62 4.28 -10.10
CA LEU A 95 8.94 5.63 -9.65
C LEU A 95 9.93 5.57 -8.48
N GLU A 96 10.89 6.47 -8.44
CA GLU A 96 11.74 6.69 -7.27
C GLU A 96 10.95 7.46 -6.18
N TYR A 97 11.44 7.46 -4.94
CA TYR A 97 10.73 8.04 -3.79
C TYR A 97 10.28 9.50 -4.00
N THR A 98 11.09 10.30 -4.70
CA THR A 98 10.80 11.73 -4.97
C THR A 98 10.02 11.99 -6.25
N ASP A 99 9.81 10.97 -7.08
CA ASP A 99 9.20 11.15 -8.40
C ASP A 99 7.72 11.51 -8.29
N ARG A 100 7.25 12.31 -9.26
CA ARG A 100 5.86 12.74 -9.40
C ARG A 100 5.21 12.05 -10.60
N ILE A 101 3.89 11.90 -10.54
CA ILE A 101 3.09 11.67 -11.74
C ILE A 101 2.56 13.02 -12.25
N ASP A 102 2.84 13.29 -13.51
CA ASP A 102 2.39 14.45 -14.28
C ASP A 102 1.70 13.97 -15.56
N GLY A 103 0.41 13.66 -15.44
CA GLY A 103 -0.44 13.22 -16.55
C GLY A 103 -0.36 11.73 -16.90
N GLN A 104 0.65 10.97 -16.42
CA GLN A 104 0.72 9.53 -16.67
C GLN A 104 -0.45 8.79 -16.01
N LYS A 105 -1.02 7.82 -16.73
CA LYS A 105 -2.16 6.99 -16.30
C LYS A 105 -1.74 5.55 -16.07
N GLY A 106 -2.63 4.75 -15.49
CA GLY A 106 -2.39 3.33 -15.27
C GLY A 106 -1.83 2.99 -13.90
N LEU A 107 -1.22 1.81 -13.78
CA LEU A 107 -0.71 1.25 -12.53
C LEU A 107 0.81 1.45 -12.43
N TRP A 108 1.27 2.02 -11.33
CA TRP A 108 2.67 2.36 -11.09
C TRP A 108 3.15 1.79 -9.76
N ILE A 109 4.40 1.32 -9.74
CA ILE A 109 5.12 1.06 -8.49
C ILE A 109 5.86 2.32 -8.09
N LYS A 110 5.89 2.63 -6.79
CA LYS A 110 6.80 3.61 -6.22
C LYS A 110 7.73 2.92 -5.22
N ASP A 111 9.04 3.09 -5.40
CA ASP A 111 10.05 2.61 -4.47
C ASP A 111 9.95 3.41 -3.16
N THR A 112 9.39 2.76 -2.15
CA THR A 112 9.22 3.33 -0.80
C THR A 112 9.66 2.33 0.26
N PRO A 113 10.13 2.80 1.43
CA PRO A 113 10.37 1.93 2.58
C PRO A 113 9.06 1.30 3.08
N GLY A 114 9.14 0.35 4.01
CA GLY A 114 7.98 -0.29 4.65
C GLY A 114 7.42 0.46 5.87
N ARG A 115 7.97 1.62 6.22
CA ARG A 115 7.52 2.39 7.40
C ARG A 115 6.34 3.28 7.02
N GLU A 116 5.21 3.07 7.70
CA GLU A 116 3.89 3.60 7.34
C GLU A 116 3.88 5.12 7.02
N ILE A 117 4.47 5.95 7.89
CA ILE A 117 4.46 7.41 7.70
C ILE A 117 5.34 7.84 6.50
N GLU A 118 6.47 7.16 6.27
CA GLU A 118 7.37 7.47 5.16
C GLU A 118 6.73 7.11 3.80
N ILE A 119 5.92 6.04 3.77
CA ILE A 119 5.13 5.65 2.58
C ILE A 119 4.09 6.70 2.25
N LEU A 120 3.33 7.17 3.25
CA LEU A 120 2.32 8.22 3.06
C LEU A 120 2.93 9.46 2.41
N THR A 121 4.07 9.90 2.92
CA THR A 121 4.82 11.01 2.34
C THR A 121 5.25 10.73 0.91
N GLY A 122 5.80 9.54 0.62
CA GLY A 122 6.18 9.15 -0.74
C GLY A 122 5.00 9.19 -1.71
N MET A 123 3.83 8.72 -1.29
CA MET A 123 2.61 8.74 -2.11
C MET A 123 2.06 10.14 -2.30
N ALA A 124 2.09 10.99 -1.26
CA ALA A 124 1.70 12.39 -1.36
C ALA A 124 2.63 13.17 -2.31
N ILE A 125 3.94 12.90 -2.27
CA ILE A 125 4.91 13.48 -3.22
C ILE A 125 4.54 13.14 -4.66
N THR A 126 4.05 11.93 -4.91
CA THR A 126 3.61 11.50 -6.26
C THR A 126 2.49 12.38 -6.81
N GLY A 127 1.74 13.06 -5.95
CA GLY A 127 0.52 13.78 -6.29
C GLY A 127 -0.75 12.96 -6.07
N ALA A 128 -0.70 11.90 -5.24
CA ALA A 128 -1.89 11.15 -4.89
C ALA A 128 -2.92 12.04 -4.18
N GLN A 129 -4.18 11.95 -4.61
CA GLN A 129 -5.29 12.76 -4.08
C GLN A 129 -6.01 12.10 -2.90
N CYS A 130 -5.84 10.78 -2.75
CA CYS A 130 -6.39 9.98 -1.67
C CYS A 130 -5.54 8.71 -1.53
N MET A 131 -5.41 8.18 -0.31
CA MET A 131 -4.79 6.88 -0.06
C MET A 131 -5.81 5.90 0.51
N MET A 132 -5.77 4.67 0.00
CA MET A 132 -6.37 3.52 0.68
C MET A 132 -5.31 2.79 1.50
N PHE A 133 -5.54 2.64 2.81
CA PHE A 133 -4.61 2.00 3.74
C PHE A 133 -5.25 0.76 4.35
N SER A 134 -4.74 -0.43 4.00
CA SER A 134 -5.25 -1.70 4.52
C SER A 134 -4.61 -2.05 5.87
N THR A 135 -5.40 -2.46 6.85
CA THR A 135 -4.89 -2.91 8.16
C THR A 135 -5.66 -4.10 8.71
N GLY A 136 -4.96 -5.06 9.33
CA GLY A 136 -5.56 -6.16 10.09
C GLY A 136 -5.55 -5.92 11.60
N ARG A 137 -4.62 -5.08 12.08
CA ARG A 137 -4.36 -4.82 13.51
C ARG A 137 -4.88 -3.47 13.99
N GLY A 138 -5.46 -2.69 13.10
CA GLY A 138 -6.12 -1.43 13.45
C GLY A 138 -5.15 -0.26 13.56
N ALA A 139 -4.14 -0.20 12.70
CA ALA A 139 -3.27 0.97 12.60
C ALA A 139 -4.14 2.20 12.26
N PRO A 140 -4.20 3.24 13.14
CA PRO A 140 -5.13 4.35 12.99
C PRO A 140 -4.66 5.39 11.98
N GLN A 141 -3.91 4.98 10.95
CA GLN A 141 -3.12 5.87 10.11
C GLN A 141 -3.96 6.99 9.45
N GLY A 142 -3.40 8.19 9.49
CA GLY A 142 -3.87 9.36 8.75
C GLY A 142 -2.70 10.21 8.26
N PHE A 143 -2.98 11.21 7.44
CA PHE A 143 -1.94 12.05 6.83
C PHE A 143 -2.46 13.47 6.60
N PRO A 144 -1.62 14.51 6.76
CA PRO A 144 -2.12 15.88 6.83
C PRO A 144 -2.43 16.50 5.47
N THR A 145 -1.92 15.95 4.37
CA THR A 145 -2.03 16.56 3.04
C THR A 145 -2.93 15.80 2.07
N MET A 146 -3.37 14.59 2.44
CA MET A 146 -4.34 13.82 1.65
C MET A 146 -5.19 12.93 2.57
N PRO A 147 -6.47 12.71 2.24
CA PRO A 147 -7.33 11.81 3.00
C PRO A 147 -6.79 10.36 2.95
N VAL A 148 -6.93 9.65 4.07
CA VAL A 148 -6.48 8.26 4.23
C VAL A 148 -7.66 7.38 4.62
N LEU A 149 -8.16 6.64 3.64
CA LEU A 149 -9.27 5.72 3.80
C LEU A 149 -8.77 4.37 4.31
N LYS A 150 -9.07 4.06 5.58
CA LYS A 150 -8.65 2.84 6.27
C LYS A 150 -9.58 1.66 5.96
N VAL A 151 -9.01 0.58 5.46
CA VAL A 151 -9.72 -0.67 5.16
C VAL A 151 -9.30 -1.74 6.16
N CYS A 152 -10.22 -2.17 7.02
CA CYS A 152 -9.93 -3.21 8.01
C CYS A 152 -10.28 -4.60 7.48
N GLY A 153 -9.29 -5.48 7.36
CA GLY A 153 -9.48 -6.87 6.92
C GLY A 153 -9.93 -7.83 8.02
N ASN A 154 -9.82 -7.45 9.30
CA ASN A 154 -10.15 -8.31 10.44
C ASN A 154 -11.49 -7.88 11.07
N PRO A 155 -12.53 -8.73 11.06
CA PRO A 155 -13.86 -8.36 11.56
C PRO A 155 -13.87 -8.09 13.08
N VAL A 156 -13.01 -8.74 13.85
CA VAL A 156 -12.88 -8.50 15.30
C VAL A 156 -12.25 -7.14 15.56
N THR A 157 -11.18 -6.81 14.83
CA THR A 157 -10.52 -5.50 14.91
C THR A 157 -11.48 -4.39 14.49
N TYR A 158 -12.18 -4.56 13.35
CA TYR A 158 -13.14 -3.56 12.88
C TYR A 158 -14.21 -3.28 13.93
N LYS A 159 -14.80 -4.32 14.55
CA LYS A 159 -15.83 -4.14 15.58
C LYS A 159 -15.34 -3.37 16.81
N ARG A 160 -14.04 -3.48 17.15
CA ARG A 160 -13.44 -2.78 18.30
C ARG A 160 -13.01 -1.35 17.96
N MET A 161 -12.75 -1.07 16.70
CA MET A 161 -12.21 0.19 16.20
C MET A 161 -13.11 0.78 15.11
N GLU A 162 -14.43 0.60 15.25
CA GLU A 162 -15.38 0.97 14.20
C GLU A 162 -15.41 2.49 13.97
N HIS A 163 -14.96 3.28 14.94
CA HIS A 163 -14.84 4.73 14.81
C HIS A 163 -13.53 5.18 14.14
N ASP A 164 -12.56 4.26 13.98
CA ASP A 164 -11.27 4.52 13.34
C ASP A 164 -11.23 3.98 11.90
N MET A 165 -12.03 2.97 11.56
CA MET A 165 -11.91 2.22 10.29
C MET A 165 -13.01 2.59 9.29
N ASP A 166 -12.65 3.07 8.10
CA ASP A 166 -13.61 3.56 7.10
C ASP A 166 -14.38 2.42 6.40
N ILE A 167 -13.75 1.25 6.21
CA ILE A 167 -14.35 0.09 5.53
C ILE A 167 -14.08 -1.21 6.30
N ASN A 168 -15.11 -2.05 6.40
CA ASN A 168 -15.01 -3.42 6.91
C ASN A 168 -14.87 -4.44 5.77
N ALA A 169 -13.64 -4.78 5.39
CA ALA A 169 -13.36 -5.87 4.46
C ALA A 169 -13.42 -7.26 5.12
N GLY A 170 -13.45 -7.33 6.46
CA GLY A 170 -13.64 -8.58 7.22
C GLY A 170 -14.95 -9.31 6.90
N ARG A 171 -15.93 -8.60 6.31
CA ARG A 171 -17.20 -9.16 5.81
C ARG A 171 -17.02 -10.19 4.69
N ILE A 172 -15.87 -10.14 4.00
CA ILE A 172 -15.50 -11.16 3.02
C ILE A 172 -15.20 -12.49 3.72
N ILE A 173 -14.45 -12.43 4.83
CA ILE A 173 -14.07 -13.61 5.61
C ILE A 173 -15.29 -14.24 6.29
N THR A 174 -16.25 -13.43 6.74
CA THR A 174 -17.49 -13.93 7.36
C THR A 174 -18.53 -14.43 6.35
N GLY A 175 -18.27 -14.30 5.05
CA GLY A 175 -19.19 -14.69 3.98
C GLY A 175 -20.41 -13.78 3.83
N GLU A 176 -20.41 -12.62 4.48
CA GLU A 176 -21.50 -11.64 4.38
C GLU A 176 -21.50 -10.86 3.07
N LYS A 177 -20.33 -10.68 2.46
CA LYS A 177 -20.13 -9.97 1.19
C LYS A 177 -19.04 -10.61 0.35
N SER A 178 -19.13 -10.48 -0.97
CA SER A 178 -18.07 -10.86 -1.89
C SER A 178 -16.95 -9.80 -1.96
N ILE A 179 -15.82 -10.17 -2.58
CA ILE A 179 -14.72 -9.24 -2.86
C ILE A 179 -15.20 -8.10 -3.76
N GLU A 180 -16.04 -8.41 -4.74
CA GLU A 180 -16.61 -7.46 -5.70
C GLU A 180 -17.52 -6.46 -5.00
N GLU A 181 -18.39 -6.91 -4.10
CA GLU A 181 -19.30 -6.03 -3.34
C GLU A 181 -18.53 -5.05 -2.45
N VAL A 182 -17.56 -5.55 -1.67
CA VAL A 182 -16.69 -4.68 -0.85
C VAL A 182 -15.85 -3.77 -1.74
N GLY A 183 -15.44 -4.25 -2.92
CA GLY A 183 -14.73 -3.46 -3.93
C GLY A 183 -15.57 -2.30 -4.48
N GLU A 184 -16.87 -2.51 -4.69
CA GLU A 184 -17.83 -1.47 -5.10
C GLU A 184 -18.01 -0.43 -4.00
N GLU A 185 -18.22 -0.87 -2.77
CA GLU A 185 -18.30 0.01 -1.60
C GLU A 185 -17.06 0.87 -1.45
N ALA A 186 -15.88 0.25 -1.58
CA ALA A 186 -14.61 0.95 -1.50
C ALA A 186 -14.47 2.01 -2.59
N PHE A 187 -14.81 1.66 -3.83
CA PHE A 187 -14.77 2.60 -4.94
C PHE A 187 -15.75 3.76 -4.74
N ALA A 188 -16.99 3.48 -4.37
CA ALA A 188 -17.99 4.51 -4.09
C ALA A 188 -17.57 5.42 -2.93
N HIS A 189 -16.95 4.87 -1.88
CA HIS A 189 -16.45 5.65 -0.75
C HIS A 189 -15.28 6.56 -1.16
N VAL A 190 -14.32 6.06 -1.94
CA VAL A 190 -13.24 6.89 -2.51
C VAL A 190 -13.82 8.06 -3.31
N LEU A 191 -14.86 7.85 -4.12
CA LEU A 191 -15.50 8.94 -4.87
C LEU A 191 -16.13 10.00 -3.95
N ARG A 192 -16.78 9.58 -2.86
CA ARG A 192 -17.35 10.54 -1.89
C ARG A 192 -16.26 11.32 -1.16
N VAL A 193 -15.17 10.66 -0.77
CA VAL A 193 -14.00 11.32 -0.15
C VAL A 193 -13.36 12.33 -1.10
N LEU A 194 -13.14 11.94 -2.35
CA LEU A 194 -12.65 12.86 -3.39
C LEU A 194 -13.65 14.00 -3.71
N SER A 195 -14.90 13.86 -3.29
CA SER A 195 -15.95 14.89 -3.39
C SER A 195 -16.16 15.68 -2.10
N GLY A 196 -15.34 15.47 -1.06
CA GLY A 196 -15.34 16.26 0.17
C GLY A 196 -15.92 15.58 1.42
N GLU A 197 -16.27 14.29 1.37
CA GLU A 197 -16.57 13.51 2.59
C GLU A 197 -15.29 13.29 3.41
N GLU A 198 -15.30 13.65 4.70
CA GLU A 198 -14.15 13.45 5.59
C GLU A 198 -13.96 11.96 5.92
N THR A 199 -12.71 11.48 5.92
CA THR A 199 -12.37 10.15 6.43
C THR A 199 -12.37 10.13 7.96
N LYS A 200 -12.45 8.95 8.56
CA LYS A 200 -12.49 8.81 10.03
C LYS A 200 -11.26 9.40 10.73
N ASN A 201 -10.06 9.31 10.12
CA ASN A 201 -8.88 9.96 10.72
C ASN A 201 -8.97 11.49 10.67
N GLU A 202 -9.63 12.08 9.67
CA GLU A 202 -9.86 13.53 9.60
C GLU A 202 -10.80 13.96 10.71
N ILE A 203 -11.93 13.25 10.87
CA ILE A 203 -12.93 13.49 11.92
C ILE A 203 -12.31 13.44 13.33
N ILE A 204 -11.51 12.41 13.63
CA ILE A 204 -10.86 12.25 14.94
C ILE A 204 -9.54 13.04 15.06
N ARG A 205 -9.15 13.78 14.01
CA ARG A 205 -7.93 14.61 13.94
C ARG A 205 -6.61 13.84 14.12
N TYR A 206 -6.56 12.59 13.68
CA TYR A 206 -5.37 11.76 13.68
C TYR A 206 -4.63 11.86 12.34
N PHE A 207 -3.95 12.98 12.08
CA PHE A 207 -3.23 13.16 10.81
C PHE A 207 -2.01 14.10 10.90
N ASN A 208 -1.53 14.43 12.10
CA ASN A 208 -0.54 15.51 12.27
C ASN A 208 0.93 15.09 12.02
N SER A 209 1.19 13.84 11.63
CA SER A 209 2.54 13.31 11.50
C SER A 209 2.98 13.20 10.04
N ILE A 210 4.20 13.67 9.76
CA ILE A 210 4.91 13.47 8.50
C ILE A 210 6.31 12.98 8.85
N ASP A 211 6.82 12.04 8.06
CA ASP A 211 8.20 11.59 8.10
C ASP A 211 8.68 11.39 6.66
N ILE A 212 9.94 11.70 6.40
CA ILE A 212 10.53 11.65 5.06
C ILE A 212 11.58 10.56 5.05
N TYR A 213 11.54 9.70 4.03
CA TYR A 213 12.56 8.67 3.88
C TYR A 213 13.95 9.28 3.65
N THR A 214 14.89 9.00 4.56
CA THR A 214 16.28 9.47 4.47
C THR A 214 17.26 8.32 4.20
N LEU A 215 18.25 8.58 3.34
CA LEU A 215 19.25 7.56 2.91
C LEU A 215 20.51 7.52 3.80
N GLY A 216 20.60 8.33 4.86
CA GLY A 216 21.80 8.47 5.70
C GLY A 216 21.52 8.38 7.21
N PRO A 217 22.58 8.43 8.04
CA PRO A 217 22.42 8.49 9.48
C PRO A 217 21.64 9.74 9.89
N VAL A 218 20.58 9.54 10.65
CA VAL A 218 19.86 10.61 11.34
C VAL A 218 20.56 10.80 12.68
N ILE A 219 21.10 12.00 12.92
CA ILE A 219 21.75 12.37 14.20
C ILE A 219 20.69 12.85 15.19
#